data_AF-A0A7K3KMR7-F1
#
_entry.id   AF-A0A7K3KMR7-F1
#
_cell.length_a   1.000
_cell.length_b   1.000
_cell.length_c   1.000
_cell.angle_alpha   90.00
_cell.angle_beta   90.00
_cell.angle_gamma   90.00
#
_symmetry.space_group_name_H-M   'P 1'
#
loop_
_entity.id
_entity.type
_entity.pdbx_description
1 polymer ?
#
loop_
_entity_poly.entity_id
_entity_poly.type
_entity_poly.pdbx_seq_one_letter_code
_entity_poly.pdbx_strand_id
1 'polypeptide(L)'
;MGTAVCEPIYSSTALATRQREVKNDAAKSVVHITENGNGAFIFCSEEVFARRIQEAKEEARYELEMEYLLFRAQQDFGEGRYSEDVEDFCNRMRAARYGND
;
A
#
# COMPACT_ATOMS: atom_id res chain seq x y z
N MET A 1 13.17 7.26 -2.35
CA MET A 1 13.50 6.54 -3.61
C MET A 1 13.40 5.06 -3.29
N GLY A 2 12.31 4.40 -3.71
CA GLY A 2 12.16 2.96 -3.53
C GLY A 2 13.22 2.26 -4.37
N THR A 3 14.10 1.49 -3.73
CA THR A 3 15.01 0.58 -4.44
C THR A 3 14.13 -0.38 -5.23
N ALA A 4 14.24 -0.37 -6.56
CA ALA A 4 13.61 -1.39 -7.39
C ALA A 4 14.22 -2.74 -7.01
N VAL A 5 13.53 -3.49 -6.17
CA VAL A 5 13.88 -4.87 -5.87
C VAL A 5 13.52 -5.65 -7.12
N CYS A 6 14.53 -6.05 -7.89
CA CYS A 6 14.31 -6.91 -9.05
C CYS A 6 13.78 -8.25 -8.54
N GLU A 7 12.50 -8.52 -8.75
CA GLU A 7 11.90 -9.79 -8.33
C GLU A 7 12.57 -10.94 -9.09
N PRO A 8 12.94 -12.04 -8.41
CA PRO A 8 13.66 -13.13 -9.05
C PRO A 8 12.87 -13.75 -10.19
N ILE A 9 13.57 -14.13 -11.26
CA ILE A 9 12.98 -14.75 -12.44
C ILE A 9 13.63 -16.11 -12.67
N TYR A 10 12.81 -17.15 -12.77
CA TYR A 10 13.25 -18.51 -13.07
C TYR A 10 12.48 -19.09 -14.26
N SER A 11 13.05 -20.12 -14.90
CA SER A 11 12.31 -20.95 -15.86
C SER A 11 11.37 -21.92 -15.12
N SER A 12 10.32 -22.37 -15.79
CA SER A 12 9.43 -23.44 -15.27
C SER A 12 10.22 -24.70 -14.87
N THR A 13 11.27 -25.05 -15.62
CA THR A 13 12.16 -26.19 -15.33
C THR A 13 12.98 -26.04 -14.04
N ALA A 14 13.19 -24.81 -13.56
CA ALA A 14 13.91 -24.55 -12.32
C ALA A 14 13.11 -24.99 -11.08
N LEU A 15 11.78 -25.06 -11.17
CA LEU A 15 10.93 -25.56 -10.08
C LEU A 15 11.24 -27.02 -9.74
N ALA A 16 11.67 -27.80 -10.73
CA ALA A 16 12.11 -29.18 -10.54
C ALA A 16 13.61 -29.29 -10.23
N THR A 17 14.45 -28.58 -10.99
CA THR A 17 15.92 -28.76 -10.94
C THR A 17 16.62 -27.96 -9.85
N ARG A 18 16.03 -26.84 -9.40
CA ARG A 18 16.58 -25.89 -8.42
C ARG A 18 15.59 -25.54 -7.32
N GLN A 19 14.76 -26.53 -6.94
CA GLN A 19 13.60 -26.31 -6.07
C GLN A 19 13.92 -25.57 -4.76
N ARG A 20 15.05 -25.89 -4.10
CA ARG A 20 15.44 -25.25 -2.83
C ARG A 20 15.70 -23.75 -3.00
N GLU A 21 16.39 -23.37 -4.07
CA GLU A 21 16.70 -21.97 -4.39
C GLU A 21 15.41 -21.19 -4.65
N VAL A 22 14.55 -21.71 -5.54
CA VAL A 22 13.26 -21.07 -5.88
C VAL A 22 12.36 -20.91 -4.65
N LYS A 23 12.29 -21.93 -3.77
CA LYS A 23 11.50 -21.85 -2.53
C LYS A 23 12.07 -20.85 -1.52
N ASN A 24 13.39 -20.74 -1.40
CA ASN A 24 14.03 -19.79 -0.51
C ASN A 24 13.74 -18.33 -0.92
N ASP A 25 13.69 -18.07 -2.23
CA ASP A 25 13.33 -16.75 -2.76
C ASP A 25 11.83 -16.48 -2.64
N ALA A 26 11.00 -17.48 -2.97
CA ALA A 26 9.53 -17.42 -2.83
C ALA A 26 9.06 -17.21 -1.38
N ALA A 27 9.86 -17.60 -0.39
CA ALA A 27 9.60 -17.32 1.02
C ALA A 27 9.79 -15.83 1.38
N LYS A 28 10.51 -15.06 0.57
CA LYS A 28 10.87 -13.66 0.84
C LYS A 28 10.12 -12.69 -0.08
N SER A 29 9.89 -13.08 -1.33
CA SER A 29 9.27 -12.23 -2.34
C SER A 29 8.45 -13.03 -3.35
N VAL A 30 7.76 -12.32 -4.24
CA VAL A 30 7.21 -12.91 -5.45
C VAL A 30 8.36 -13.32 -6.37
N VAL A 31 8.23 -14.49 -6.98
CA VAL A 31 9.15 -15.01 -7.99
C VAL A 31 8.37 -15.17 -9.30
N HIS A 32 8.94 -14.69 -10.41
CA HIS A 32 8.34 -14.85 -11.74
C HIS A 32 8.83 -16.13 -12.38
N ILE A 33 7.90 -16.90 -12.94
CA ILE A 33 8.18 -18.14 -13.65
C ILE A 33 7.90 -17.92 -15.13
N THR A 34 8.93 -18.18 -15.93
CA THR A 34 8.90 -18.03 -17.39
C THR A 34 8.88 -19.39 -18.08
N GLU A 35 8.18 -19.47 -19.20
CA GLU A 35 8.22 -20.61 -20.12
C GLU A 35 8.56 -20.09 -21.52
N ASN A 36 9.64 -20.60 -22.12
CA ASN A 36 10.15 -20.15 -23.40
C ASN A 36 10.40 -18.63 -23.49
N GLY A 37 10.80 -18.00 -22.37
CA GLY A 37 11.06 -16.57 -22.28
C GLY A 37 9.81 -15.70 -22.08
N ASN A 38 8.61 -16.28 -22.05
CA ASN A 38 7.38 -15.56 -21.72
C ASN A 38 7.07 -15.71 -20.23
N GLY A 39 6.88 -14.59 -19.52
CA GLY A 39 6.41 -14.60 -18.13
C GLY A 39 4.98 -15.09 -18.08
N ALA A 40 4.73 -16.22 -17.43
CA ALA A 40 3.44 -16.89 -17.47
C ALA A 40 2.80 -17.04 -16.08
N PHE A 41 3.62 -17.19 -15.02
CA PHE A 41 3.13 -17.46 -13.67
C PHE A 41 4.00 -16.78 -12.61
N ILE A 42 3.42 -16.62 -11.42
CA ILE A 42 4.15 -16.23 -10.22
C ILE A 42 4.17 -17.37 -9.21
N PHE A 43 5.23 -17.43 -8.41
CA PHE A 43 5.37 -18.38 -7.30
C PHE A 43 5.82 -17.62 -6.04
N CYS A 44 5.13 -17.84 -4.93
CA CYS A 44 5.48 -17.27 -3.62
C CYS A 44 4.91 -18.15 -2.51
N SER A 45 5.40 -17.95 -1.29
CA SER A 45 4.75 -18.51 -0.10
C SER A 45 3.38 -17.87 0.15
N GLU A 46 2.50 -18.57 0.85
CA GLU A 46 1.19 -18.06 1.23
C GLU A 46 1.30 -16.77 2.08
N GLU A 47 2.29 -16.70 2.96
CA GLU A 47 2.56 -15.52 3.78
C GLU A 47 2.91 -14.30 2.92
N VAL A 48 3.80 -14.47 1.93
CA VAL A 48 4.15 -13.40 0.99
C VAL A 48 2.93 -12.97 0.17
N PHE A 49 2.11 -13.93 -0.28
CA PHE A 49 0.89 -13.63 -1.03
C PHE A 49 -0.11 -12.82 -0.19
N ALA A 50 -0.41 -13.27 1.03
CA ALA A 50 -1.32 -12.59 1.95
C ALA A 50 -0.83 -11.18 2.29
N ARG A 51 0.47 -11.03 2.55
CA ARG A 51 1.09 -9.73 2.80
C ARG A 51 0.96 -8.79 1.61
N ARG A 52 1.23 -9.25 0.38
CA ARG A 52 1.09 -8.42 -0.84
C ARG A 52 -0.35 -7.95 -1.06
N ILE A 53 -1.35 -8.80 -0.78
CA ILE A 53 -2.75 -8.39 -0.82
C ILE A 53 -3.04 -7.31 0.21
N GLN A 54 -2.53 -7.47 1.43
CA GLN A 54 -2.77 -6.50 2.49
C GLN A 54 -2.08 -5.16 2.20
N GLU A 55 -0.85 -5.18 1.72
CA GLU A 55 -0.11 -3.99 1.27
C GLU A 55 -0.88 -3.25 0.16
N ALA A 56 -1.35 -3.96 -0.87
CA ALA A 56 -2.12 -3.35 -1.95
C ALA A 56 -3.45 -2.73 -1.47
N LYS A 57 -4.12 -3.36 -0.50
CA LYS A 57 -5.34 -2.81 0.11
C LYS A 57 -5.06 -1.56 0.94
N GLU A 58 -3.95 -1.55 1.68
CA GLU A 58 -3.54 -0.41 2.48
C GLU A 58 -3.14 0.77 1.60
N GLU A 59 -2.40 0.53 0.52
CA GLU A 59 -2.03 1.54 -0.47
C GLU A 59 -3.27 2.13 -1.14
N ALA A 60 -4.19 1.30 -1.63
CA ALA A 60 -5.44 1.78 -2.23
C ALA A 60 -6.32 2.57 -1.24
N ARG A 61 -6.38 2.13 0.03
CA ARG A 61 -7.11 2.86 1.07
C ARG A 61 -6.45 4.20 1.37
N TYR A 62 -5.12 4.22 1.48
CA TYR A 62 -4.35 5.42 1.73
C TYR A 62 -4.54 6.45 0.61
N GLU A 63 -4.47 6.04 -0.65
CA GLU A 63 -4.71 6.91 -1.81
C GLU A 63 -6.09 7.58 -1.75
N LEU A 64 -7.14 6.78 -1.47
CA LEU A 64 -8.51 7.29 -1.37
C LEU A 64 -8.71 8.22 -0.16
N GLU A 65 -8.14 7.88 1.00
CA GLU A 65 -8.17 8.74 2.19
C GLU A 65 -7.45 10.07 1.95
N MET A 66 -6.29 10.04 1.27
CA MET A 66 -5.52 11.24 0.92
C MET A 66 -6.28 12.14 -0.05
N GLU A 67 -6.83 11.58 -1.13
CA GLU A 67 -7.63 12.34 -2.09
C GLU A 67 -8.81 13.04 -1.41
N TYR A 68 -9.55 12.29 -0.58
CA TYR A 68 -10.67 12.82 0.16
C TYR A 68 -10.27 13.93 1.14
N LEU A 69 -9.19 13.73 1.91
CA LEU A 69 -8.70 14.72 2.87
C LEU A 69 -8.24 16.00 2.18
N LEU A 70 -7.54 15.90 1.05
CA LEU A 70 -7.10 17.07 0.29
C LEU A 70 -8.28 17.84 -0.29
N PHE A 71 -9.27 17.13 -0.85
CA PHE A 71 -10.49 17.76 -1.35
C PHE A 71 -11.26 18.48 -0.26
N ARG A 72 -11.46 17.82 0.89
CA ARG A 72 -12.10 18.42 2.07
C ARG A 72 -11.33 19.62 2.59
N ALA A 73 -10.01 19.52 2.72
CA ALA A 73 -9.18 20.62 3.20
C ALA A 73 -9.25 21.85 2.27
N GLN A 74 -9.29 21.63 0.95
CA GLN A 74 -9.47 22.73 0.00
C GLN A 74 -10.82 23.41 0.16
N GLN A 75 -11.89 22.65 0.37
CA GLN A 75 -13.21 23.19 0.63
C GLN A 75 -13.26 23.93 1.98
N ASP A 76 -12.72 23.35 3.03
CA ASP A 76 -12.64 23.95 4.36
C ASP A 76 -11.86 25.26 4.33
N PHE A 77 -10.77 25.31 3.57
CA PHE A 77 -10.02 26.54 3.37
C PHE A 77 -10.85 27.62 2.65
N GLY A 78 -11.51 27.25 1.54
CA GLY A 78 -12.38 28.18 0.80
C GLY A 78 -13.58 28.68 1.61
N GLU A 79 -14.08 27.88 2.54
CA GLU A 79 -15.23 28.19 3.38
C GLU A 79 -14.82 28.75 4.77
N GLY A 80 -13.53 29.03 5.00
CA GLY A 80 -13.04 29.61 6.26
C GLY A 80 -13.06 28.67 7.47
N ARG A 81 -13.24 27.36 7.26
CA ARG A 81 -13.23 26.32 8.30
C ARG A 81 -11.81 25.86 8.66
N TYR A 82 -10.92 26.81 8.93
CA TYR A 82 -9.58 26.53 9.44
C TYR A 82 -9.23 27.51 10.56
N SER A 83 -8.38 27.10 11.48
CA SER A 83 -7.91 27.95 12.59
C SER A 83 -6.53 28.51 12.29
N GLU A 84 -6.34 29.79 12.59
CA GLU A 84 -5.05 30.48 12.40
C GLU A 84 -4.13 30.33 13.61
N ASP A 85 -4.71 30.06 14.79
CA ASP A 85 -3.97 29.84 16.03
C ASP A 85 -4.56 28.70 16.88
N VAL A 86 -3.79 28.32 17.91
CA VAL A 86 -4.10 27.19 18.80
C VAL A 86 -5.30 27.49 19.71
N GLU A 87 -5.52 28.75 20.09
CA GLU A 87 -6.61 29.14 20.98
C GLU A 87 -7.95 29.03 20.26
N ASP A 88 -8.04 29.58 19.05
CA ASP A 88 -9.18 29.45 18.16
C ASP A 88 -9.47 27.98 17.81
N PHE A 89 -8.44 27.19 17.50
CA PHE A 89 -8.61 25.74 17.30
C PHE A 89 -9.23 25.06 18.54
N CYS A 90 -8.70 25.34 19.72
CA CYS A 90 -9.21 24.79 20.98
C CYS A 90 -10.67 25.21 21.25
N ASN A 91 -11.00 26.47 20.97
CA ASN A 91 -12.36 27.00 21.14
C ASN A 91 -13.34 26.32 20.18
N ARG A 92 -12.97 26.13 18.91
CA ARG A 92 -13.79 25.39 17.93
C ARG A 92 -13.96 23.93 18.31
N MET A 93 -12.92 23.25 18.77
CA MET A 93 -13.01 21.85 19.20
C MET A 93 -13.90 21.67 20.42
N ARG A 94 -13.87 22.62 21.38
CA ARG A 94 -14.81 22.64 22.51
C ARG A 94 -16.23 22.89 22.01
N ALA A 95 -16.43 23.86 21.12
CA ALA A 95 -17.74 24.14 20.53
C ALA A 95 -18.31 22.92 19.78
N ALA A 96 -17.50 22.21 18.97
CA ALA A 96 -17.93 21.01 18.27
C ALA A 96 -18.26 19.82 19.21
N ARG A 97 -17.60 19.76 20.38
CA ARG A 97 -17.80 18.68 21.36
C ARG A 97 -19.00 18.90 22.28
N TYR A 98 -19.36 20.17 22.53
CA TYR A 98 -20.37 20.55 23.53
C TYR A 98 -21.52 21.40 22.96
N GLY A 99 -21.43 21.83 21.70
CA GLY A 99 -22.44 22.62 21.01
C GLY A 99 -23.18 21.76 19.99
N ASN A 100 -24.16 21.00 20.48
CA ASN A 100 -25.28 20.49 19.70
C ASN A 100 -26.46 20.39 20.68
N ASP A 101 -27.06 21.54 20.98
CA ASP A 101 -28.43 21.68 21.48
C ASP A 101 -29.29 22.25 20.33
#